data_AF-A0A662VY15-F1
#
_entry.id   AF-A0A662VY15-F1
#
_cell.length_a   1.000
_cell.length_b   1.000
_cell.length_c   1.000
_cell.angle_alpha   90.00
_cell.angle_beta   90.00
_cell.angle_gamma   90.00
#
_symmetry.space_group_name_H-M   'P 1'
#
loop_
_entity.id
_entity.type
_entity.pdbx_description
1 polymer ?
#
loop_
_entity_poly.entity_id
_entity_poly.type
_entity_poly.pdbx_seq_one_letter_code
_entity_poly.pdbx_strand_id
1 'polypeptide(L)' 'MSNGFFEWAEETFDIKKVFEKPEALKGIRVLDVSQVLIGPETASLLADFGAEVIKIEPPGMGELLR' A
#
# COMPACT_ATOMS: atom_id res chain seq x y z
N MET A 1 37.91 9.15 -7.99
CA MET A 1 36.93 9.61 -6.99
C MET A 1 35.74 8.68 -7.14
N SER A 2 35.34 7.98 -6.08
CA SER A 2 34.41 6.85 -6.15
C SER A 2 33.06 7.26 -6.73
N ASN A 3 32.63 6.57 -7.80
CA ASN A 3 31.30 6.66 -8.40
C ASN A 3 30.17 6.12 -7.50
N GLY A 4 30.43 5.88 -6.20
CA GLY A 4 29.52 5.15 -5.30
C GLY A 4 28.15 5.80 -5.09
N PHE A 5 28.01 7.12 -5.27
CA PHE A 5 26.70 7.76 -5.22
C PHE A 5 25.80 7.35 -6.40
N PHE A 6 26.34 7.36 -7.63
CA PHE A 6 25.57 7.00 -8.82
C PHE A 6 25.26 5.50 -8.83
N GLU A 7 26.21 4.67 -8.40
CA GLU A 7 26.02 3.22 -8.28
C GLU A 7 24.95 2.87 -7.23
N TRP A 8 24.99 3.52 -6.05
CA TRP A 8 23.94 3.39 -5.02
C TRP A 8 22.56 3.84 -5.53
N ALA A 9 22.51 4.95 -6.26
CA ALA A 9 21.26 5.48 -6.79
C ALA A 9 20.67 4.55 -7.87
N GLU A 10 21.48 4.05 -8.79
CA GLU A 10 21.05 3.07 -9.80
C GLU A 10 20.52 1.79 -9.17
N GLU A 11 21.15 1.30 -8.09
CA GLU A 11 20.67 0.11 -7.38
C GLU A 11 19.38 0.37 -6.57
N THR A 12 19.31 1.49 -5.84
CA THR A 12 18.19 1.84 -4.97
C THR A 12 16.93 2.19 -5.77
N PHE A 13 17.11 2.86 -6.90
CA PHE A 13 16.02 3.31 -7.77
C PHE A 13 15.83 2.42 -9.01
N ASP A 14 16.35 1.19 -8.99
CA ASP A 14 16.11 0.22 -10.07
C ASP A 14 14.62 -0.10 -10.17
N ILE A 15 13.98 0.38 -11.24
CA ILE A 15 12.56 0.16 -11.51
C ILE A 15 12.19 -1.33 -11.59
N LYS A 16 13.15 -2.19 -11.95
CA LYS A 16 12.93 -3.64 -12.02
C LYS A 16 12.72 -4.26 -10.64
N LYS A 17 13.19 -3.60 -9.57
CA LYS A 17 13.11 -4.06 -8.18
C LYS A 17 12.04 -3.33 -7.35
N VAL A 18 11.23 -2.45 -7.96
CA VAL A 18 10.21 -1.65 -7.26
C VAL A 18 9.25 -2.51 -6.43
N PHE A 19 8.91 -3.70 -6.91
CA PHE A 19 8.02 -4.65 -6.23
C PHE A 19 8.73 -5.62 -5.27
N GLU A 20 10.07 -5.58 -5.23
CA GLU A 20 10.88 -6.43 -4.35
C GLU A 20 11.25 -5.71 -3.04
N LYS A 21 11.00 -4.40 -2.95
CA LYS A 21 11.29 -3.62 -1.74
C LYS A 21 10.51 -4.19 -0.55
N PRO A 22 11.10 -4.25 0.66
CA PRO A 22 10.37 -4.61 1.85
C PRO A 22 9.18 -3.67 2.05
N GLU A 23 7.99 -4.23 2.17
CA GLU A 23 6.78 -3.46 2.46
C GLU A 23 6.61 -3.38 3.98
N ALA A 24 6.36 -2.17 4.50
CA ALA A 24 6.34 -1.92 5.94
C ALA A 24 5.28 -2.73 6.68
N LEU A 25 4.18 -3.09 6.01
CA LEU A 25 3.04 -3.81 6.55
C LEU A 25 2.85 -5.20 5.93
N LYS A 26 3.87 -5.75 5.25
CA LYS A 26 3.78 -7.09 4.65
C LYS A 26 3.34 -8.14 5.67
N GLY A 27 2.31 -8.90 5.31
CA GLY A 27 1.77 -9.98 6.16
C GLY A 27 0.80 -9.53 7.25
N ILE A 28 0.53 -8.22 7.36
CA ILE A 28 -0.57 -7.69 8.18
C ILE A 28 -1.87 -7.78 7.39
N ARG A 29 -2.94 -8.26 8.04
CA ARG A 29 -4.31 -8.26 7.51
C ARG A 29 -5.14 -7.21 8.21
N VAL A 30 -5.85 -6.39 7.44
CA VAL A 30 -6.70 -5.31 7.93
C VAL A 30 -8.12 -5.52 7.44
N LEU A 31 -9.09 -5.44 8.36
CA LEU A 31 -10.50 -5.45 8.02
C LEU A 31 -11.00 -3.99 7.99
N ASP A 32 -11.36 -3.48 6.81
CA ASP A 32 -11.96 -2.16 6.68
C ASP A 32 -13.48 -2.23 6.74
N VAL A 33 -14.04 -1.74 7.85
CA VAL A 33 -15.48 -1.61 8.11
C VAL A 33 -15.95 -0.15 8.11
N SER A 34 -15.09 0.76 7.66
CA SER A 34 -15.41 2.20 7.59
C SER A 34 -16.25 2.53 6.37
N GLN A 35 -16.74 3.77 6.25
CA GLN A 35 -17.49 4.24 5.09
C GLN A 35 -17.08 5.67 4.69
N VAL A 36 -17.56 6.09 3.54
CA VAL A 36 -17.43 7.44 2.99
C VAL A 36 -16.00 7.75 2.57
N LEU A 37 -15.21 8.48 3.37
CA LEU A 37 -13.96 9.05 2.87
C LEU A 37 -12.75 8.69 3.73
N ILE A 38 -12.65 9.23 4.95
CA ILE A 38 -11.40 9.17 5.72
C ILE A 38 -11.02 7.73 6.12
N GLY A 39 -12.03 6.91 6.42
CA GLY A 39 -11.82 5.51 6.75
C GLY A 39 -11.29 4.70 5.56
N PRO A 40 -11.99 4.68 4.41
CA PRO A 40 -11.50 4.00 3.22
C PRO A 40 -10.13 4.52 2.75
N GLU A 41 -9.89 5.83 2.83
CA GLU A 41 -8.57 6.42 2.50
C GLU A 41 -7.45 5.91 3.42
N THR A 42 -7.74 5.78 4.72
CA THR A 42 -6.78 5.20 5.66
C THR A 42 -6.48 3.75 5.31
N ALA A 43 -7.52 2.97 4.95
CA ALA A 43 -7.36 1.57 4.56
C ALA A 43 -6.53 1.44 3.26
N SER A 44 -6.78 2.30 2.27
CA SER A 44 -5.98 2.37 1.04
C SER A 44 -4.50 2.62 1.33
N LEU A 45 -4.19 3.57 2.21
CA LEU A 45 -2.80 3.87 2.59
C LEU A 45 -2.10 2.67 3.26
N LEU A 46 -2.83 1.89 4.06
CA LEU A 46 -2.28 0.67 4.66
C LEU A 46 -1.98 -0.39 3.58
N ALA A 47 -2.84 -0.51 2.57
CA ALA A 47 -2.63 -1.39 1.41
C ALA A 47 -1.40 -0.97 0.59
N ASP A 48 -1.20 0.34 0.36
CA ASP A 48 -0.02 0.89 -0.32
C ASP A 48 1.29 0.55 0.40
N PHE A 49 1.22 0.32 1.72
CA PHE A 49 2.34 -0.12 2.54
C PHE A 49 2.46 -1.65 2.68
N GLY A 50 1.68 -2.42 1.91
CA GLY A 50 1.78 -3.88 1.77
C GLY A 50 0.86 -4.68 2.68
N ALA A 51 -0.11 -4.05 3.35
CA ALA A 51 -1.13 -4.79 4.10
C ALA A 51 -2.14 -5.46 3.15
N GLU A 52 -2.62 -6.64 3.51
CA GLU A 52 -3.80 -7.24 2.89
C GLU A 52 -5.06 -6.60 3.51
N VAL A 53 -5.74 -5.75 2.75
CA VAL A 53 -6.91 -5.01 3.20
C VAL A 53 -8.18 -5.66 2.63
N ILE A 54 -9.08 -6.09 3.52
CA ILE A 54 -10.37 -6.68 3.17
C ILE A 54 -11.46 -5.67 3.49
N LYS A 55 -12.11 -5.15 2.44
CA LYS A 55 -13.22 -4.22 2.57
C LYS A 55 -14.53 -4.96 2.85
N ILE A 56 -15.23 -4.55 3.91
CA ILE A 56 -16.56 -5.04 4.25
C ILE A 56 -17.58 -3.93 4.00
N GLU A 57 -18.61 -4.24 3.23
CA GLU A 57 -19.66 -3.30 2.87
C GLU A 57 -21.05 -3.84 3.24
N PRO A 58 -22.02 -2.95 3.50
CA PRO A 58 -23.41 -3.36 3.71
C PRO A 58 -23.97 -4.14 2.50
N PRO A 59 -24.69 -5.25 2.72
CA PRO A 59 -25.31 -6.00 1.64
C PRO A 59 -26.36 -5.16 0.91
N GLY A 60 -26.47 -5.36 -0.40
CA GLY A 60 -27.46 -4.68 -1.26
C GLY A 60 -27.11 -3.24 -1.64
N MET A 61 -26.63 -2.43 -0.70
CA MET A 61 -26.26 -1.03 -0.96
C MET A 61 -24.78 -0.86 -1.33
N GLY A 62 -23.88 -1.61 -0.70
CA GLY A 62 -22.44 -1.41 -0.82
C GLY A 62 -21.97 -0.12 -0.12
N GLU A 63 -20.81 0.39 -0.55
CA GLU A 63 -20.28 1.67 -0.11
C GLU A 63 -21.14 2.86 -0.58
N LEU A 64 -21.25 3.89 0.25
CA LEU A 64 -22.08 5.08 -0.05
C LEU A 64 -21.53 5.92 -1.21
N LEU A 65 -20.22 5.87 -1.45
CA LEU A 65 -19.53 6.61 -2.51
C LEU A 65 -19.15 5.77 -3.73
N ARG A 66 -19.74 4.57 -3.89
CA ARG A 66 -19.54 3.74 -5.10
C ARG A 66 -20.14 4.35 -6.36
#